data_AF-A0A849T8X1-F1
#
_entry.id   AF-A0A849T8X1-F1
#
_cell.length_a   1.000
_cell.length_b   1.000
_cell.length_c   1.000
_cell.angle_alpha   90.00
_cell.angle_beta   90.00
_cell.angle_gamma   90.00
#
_symmetry.space_group_name_H-M   'P 1'
#
loop_
_entity.id
_entity.type
_entity.pdbx_description
1 polymer ?
#
loop_
_entity_poly.entity_id
_entity_poly.type
_entity_poly.pdbx_seq_one_letter_code
_entity_poly.pdbx_strand_id
1 'polypeptide(L)'
;MNYRFANNIRLHQDKESPFINFVQVKEVTEWIGKKGKAERLERNFTFITDIAVTKNNIVQLAEGGRTRWKIENETFNTLKNRGYNLEHNYGHGEKT
;
A
#
# COMPACT_ATOMS: atom_id res chain seq x y z
N MET A 1 -0.68 9.64 13.52
CA MET A 1 -0.04 9.29 12.23
C MET A 1 0.81 10.46 11.77
N ASN A 2 1.91 10.21 11.07
CA ASN A 2 2.75 11.25 10.46
C ASN A 2 2.71 11.08 8.93
N TYR A 3 2.54 12.18 8.22
CA TYR A 3 2.40 12.19 6.77
C TYR A 3 3.51 13.01 6.13
N ARG A 4 4.09 12.48 5.05
CA ARG A 4 5.06 13.19 4.20
C ARG A 4 4.68 12.98 2.76
N PHE A 5 4.90 14.00 1.93
CA PHE A 5 4.66 13.89 0.50
C PHE A 5 5.63 14.76 -0.28
N ALA A 6 5.84 14.40 -1.53
CA ALA A 6 6.56 15.19 -2.52
C ALA A 6 5.83 15.05 -3.86
N ASN A 7 5.52 16.19 -4.49
CA ASN A 7 4.89 16.20 -5.81
C ASN A 7 5.93 16.38 -6.90
N ASN A 8 5.63 15.86 -8.08
CA ASN A 8 6.43 16.08 -9.29
C ASN A 8 7.91 15.73 -9.10
N ILE A 9 8.18 14.58 -8.48
CA ILE A 9 9.54 14.02 -8.38
C ILE A 9 9.73 12.93 -9.44
N ARG A 10 10.96 12.77 -9.94
CA ARG A 10 11.27 11.65 -10.83
C ARG A 10 11.25 10.33 -10.06
N LEU A 11 10.65 9.31 -10.65
CA LEU A 11 10.61 7.97 -10.06
C LEU A 11 11.99 7.31 -10.02
N HIS A 12 12.80 7.54 -11.05
CA HIS A 12 14.14 7.02 -11.25
C HIS A 12 15.11 8.13 -11.70
N GLN A 13 16.42 7.85 -11.62
CA GLN A 13 17.47 8.81 -11.95
C GLN A 13 17.61 9.08 -13.47
N ASP A 14 16.97 8.25 -14.30
CA ASP A 14 17.02 8.37 -15.76
C ASP A 14 16.25 9.58 -16.29
N LYS A 15 16.69 10.10 -17.45
CA LYS A 15 16.08 11.27 -18.10
C LYS A 15 14.63 11.04 -18.55
N GLU A 16 14.32 9.82 -18.98
CA GLU A 16 12.98 9.43 -19.43
C GLU A 16 12.06 9.00 -18.28
N SER A 17 12.49 9.19 -17.03
CA SER A 17 11.71 8.75 -15.88
C SER A 17 10.43 9.58 -15.72
N PRO A 18 9.27 8.93 -15.50
CA PRO A 18 8.03 9.64 -15.26
C PRO A 18 8.11 10.44 -13.96
N PHE A 19 7.43 11.58 -13.97
CA PHE A 19 7.20 12.37 -12.77
C PHE A 19 5.99 11.83 -12.03
N ILE A 20 6.12 11.74 -10.71
CA ILE A 20 5.12 11.14 -9.83
C ILE A 20 4.87 12.00 -8.60
N ASN A 21 3.76 11.76 -7.92
CA ASN A 21 3.53 12.26 -6.57
C ASN A 21 3.69 11.11 -5.56
N PHE A 22 4.57 11.29 -4.60
CA PHE A 22 4.91 10.30 -3.59
C PHE A 22 4.26 10.64 -2.26
N VAL A 23 3.71 9.63 -1.59
CA VAL A 23 3.14 9.74 -0.24
C VAL A 23 3.77 8.70 0.67
N GLN A 24 4.14 9.14 1.87
CA GLN A 24 4.55 8.30 2.99
C GLN A 24 3.65 8.55 4.19
N VAL A 25 3.21 7.46 4.81
CA VAL A 25 2.38 7.45 6.01
C VAL A 25 3.09 6.59 7.06
N LYS A 26 3.45 7.21 8.17
CA LYS A 26 4.00 6.53 9.35
C LYS A 26 2.94 6.44 10.43
N GLU A 27 2.54 5.21 10.74
CA GLU A 27 1.65 4.88 11.84
C GLU A 27 2.47 4.35 13.02
N VAL A 28 2.19 4.88 14.20
CA VAL A 28 2.72 4.37 15.47
C VAL A 28 1.53 4.01 16.34
N THR A 29 1.47 2.77 16.78
CA THR A 29 0.49 2.27 17.73
C THR A 29 1.22 1.86 19.00
N GLU A 30 0.79 2.39 20.14
CA GLU A 30 1.34 2.06 21.46
C GLU A 30 0.22 1.47 22.32
N TRP A 31 0.51 0.40 23.05
CA TRP A 31 -0.44 -0.24 23.96
C TRP A 31 0.29 -0.87 25.14
N ILE A 32 -0.44 -1.23 26.19
CA ILE A 32 0.11 -1.99 27.30
C ILE A 32 -0.08 -3.48 27.02
N GLY A 33 1.02 -4.20 26.87
CA GLY A 33 1.03 -5.64 26.65
C GLY A 33 0.56 -6.42 27.89
N LYS A 34 0.29 -7.71 27.70
CA LYS A 34 -0.30 -8.61 28.72
C LYS A 34 0.48 -8.68 30.05
N LYS A 35 1.74 -8.25 30.08
CA LYS A 35 2.63 -8.22 31.26
C LYS A 35 2.81 -6.82 31.86
N GLY A 36 1.94 -5.86 31.52
CA GLY A 36 2.05 -4.48 31.99
C GLY A 36 3.19 -3.68 31.33
N LYS A 37 3.86 -4.25 30.33
CA LYS A 37 4.93 -3.57 29.59
C LYS A 37 4.35 -2.75 28.44
N ALA A 38 4.85 -1.55 28.23
CA ALA A 38 4.52 -0.76 27.04
C ALA A 38 5.07 -1.46 25.79
N GLU A 39 4.20 -1.68 24.81
CA GLU A 39 4.52 -2.20 23.50
C GLU A 39 4.25 -1.11 22.46
N ARG A 40 5.06 -1.13 21.39
CA ARG A 40 4.99 -0.17 20.30
C ARG A 40 5.15 -0.88 18.98
N LEU A 41 4.27 -0.58 18.04
CA LEU A 41 4.37 -1.00 16.64
C LEU A 41 4.45 0.22 15.75
N GLU A 42 5.44 0.20 14.86
CA GLU A 42 5.58 1.20 13.82
C GLU A 42 5.32 0.55 12.45
N ARG A 43 4.50 1.20 11.63
CA ARG A 43 4.22 0.79 10.25
C ARG A 43 4.44 1.96 9.32
N ASN A 44 5.17 1.70 8.24
CA ASN A 44 5.42 2.68 7.19
C ASN A 44 4.72 2.20 5.91
N PHE A 45 3.80 3.02 5.41
CA PHE A 45 3.12 2.82 4.13
C PHE A 45 3.61 3.86 3.15
N THR A 46 3.93 3.45 1.94
CA THR A 46 4.35 4.34 0.86
C THR A 46 3.62 3.99 -0.41
N PHE A 47 3.17 5.01 -1.14
CA PHE A 47 2.51 4.80 -2.42
C PHE A 47 2.72 6.01 -3.34
N ILE A 48 2.48 5.76 -4.62
CA ILE A 48 2.56 6.74 -5.70
C ILE A 48 1.15 7.02 -6.20
N THR A 49 0.89 8.26 -6.60
CA THR A 49 -0.38 8.66 -7.19
C THR A 49 -0.20 9.76 -8.23
N ASP A 50 -1.06 9.78 -9.24
CA ASP A 50 -1.17 10.88 -10.21
C ASP A 50 -1.91 12.10 -9.62
N ILE A 51 -2.59 11.92 -8.48
CA ILE A 51 -3.32 12.99 -7.80
C ILE A 51 -2.30 13.91 -7.11
N ALA A 52 -2.38 15.21 -7.37
CA ALA A 52 -1.56 16.20 -6.67
C ALA A 52 -1.82 16.15 -5.17
N VAL A 53 -0.77 15.92 -4.38
CA VAL A 53 -0.88 15.76 -2.93
C VAL A 53 -0.75 17.12 -2.26
N THR A 54 -1.62 17.39 -1.31
CA THR A 54 -1.62 18.61 -0.51
C THR A 54 -1.85 18.25 0.96
N LYS A 55 -1.60 19.21 1.85
CA LYS A 55 -1.93 19.04 3.27
C LYS A 55 -3.42 18.77 3.51
N ASN A 56 -4.30 19.18 2.58
CA ASN A 56 -5.74 19.07 2.73
C ASN A 56 -6.27 17.69 2.30
N ASN A 57 -5.62 17.01 1.35
CA ASN A 57 -6.10 15.71 0.82
C ASN A 57 -5.25 14.51 1.25
N ILE A 58 -4.08 14.72 1.87
CA ILE A 58 -3.15 13.64 2.22
C ILE A 58 -3.76 12.61 3.18
N VAL A 59 -4.64 13.04 4.08
CA VAL A 59 -5.31 12.13 5.02
C VAL A 59 -6.24 11.18 4.27
N GLN A 60 -7.08 11.71 3.37
CA GLN A 60 -7.99 10.91 2.56
C GLN A 60 -7.24 9.97 1.60
N LEU A 61 -6.16 10.46 0.97
CA LEU A 61 -5.31 9.65 0.10
C LEU A 61 -4.64 8.52 0.89
N ALA A 62 -4.20 8.78 2.12
CA ALA A 62 -3.63 7.76 2.99
C ALA A 62 -4.65 6.65 3.33
N GLU A 63 -5.90 7.00 3.64
CA GLU A 63 -6.96 6.02 3.89
C GLU A 63 -7.21 5.12 2.67
N GLY A 64 -7.28 5.72 1.48
CA GLY A 64 -7.39 4.99 0.21
C GLY A 64 -6.21 4.05 -0.02
N GLY A 65 -4.98 4.54 0.13
CA GLY A 65 -3.76 3.74 0.00
C GLY A 65 -3.68 2.57 0.98
N ARG A 66 -4.12 2.76 2.23
CA ARG A 66 -4.17 1.69 3.24
C ARG A 66 -5.23 0.64 2.92
N THR A 67 -6.37 1.06 2.40
CA THR A 67 -7.44 0.14 1.99
C THR A 67 -6.97 -0.73 0.82
N ARG A 68 -6.31 -0.14 -0.18
CA ARG A 68 -5.66 -0.86 -1.27
C ARG A 68 -4.66 -1.90 -0.77
N TRP A 69 -3.80 -1.51 0.17
CA TRP A 69 -2.81 -2.42 0.77
C TRP A 69 -3.48 -3.59 1.47
N LYS A 70 -4.56 -3.37 2.23
CA LYS A 70 -5.30 -4.45 2.90
C LYS A 70 -5.91 -5.43 1.90
N ILE A 71 -6.49 -4.93 0.80
CA ILE A 71 -7.04 -5.78 -0.28
C ILE A 71 -5.94 -6.65 -0.92
N GLU A 72 -4.77 -6.07 -1.22
CA GLU A 72 -3.63 -6.83 -1.75
C GLU A 72 -3.14 -7.91 -0.78
N ASN A 73 -3.01 -7.57 0.50
CA ASN A 73 -2.41 -8.47 1.49
C ASN A 73 -3.36 -9.56 2.00
N GLU A 74 -4.66 -9.30 2.05
CA GLU A 74 -5.65 -10.27 2.54
C GLU A 74 -6.34 -11.00 1.39
N THR A 75 -6.89 -10.29 0.41
CA THR A 75 -7.70 -10.90 -0.65
C THR A 75 -6.81 -11.59 -1.69
N PHE A 76 -5.85 -10.88 -2.27
CA PHE A 76 -5.00 -11.47 -3.32
C PHE A 76 -4.08 -12.56 -2.78
N ASN A 77 -3.54 -12.40 -1.58
CA ASN A 77 -2.74 -13.45 -0.94
C ASN A 77 -3.58 -14.70 -0.63
N THR A 78 -4.83 -14.55 -0.22
CA THR A 78 -5.74 -15.69 0.01
C THR A 78 -6.12 -16.39 -1.29
N LEU A 79 -6.42 -15.62 -2.34
CA LEU A 79 -6.73 -16.16 -3.68
C LEU A 79 -5.55 -16.94 -4.28
N LYS A 80 -4.31 -16.50 -4.02
CA LYS A 80 -3.10 -17.14 -4.53
C LYS A 80 -2.60 -18.29 -3.66
N ASN A 81 -2.52 -18.11 -2.35
CA ASN A 81 -1.79 -19.02 -1.44
C ASN A 81 -2.69 -19.84 -0.50
N ARG A 82 -4.01 -19.58 -0.44
CA ARG A 82 -4.92 -20.23 0.52
C ARG A 82 -6.18 -20.84 -0.11
N GLY A 83 -6.07 -21.34 -1.34
CA GLY A 83 -6.97 -22.41 -1.81
C GLY A 83 -7.69 -22.21 -3.14
N TYR A 84 -7.51 -21.09 -3.83
CA TYR A 84 -8.09 -20.93 -5.18
C TYR A 84 -7.09 -21.19 -6.32
N ASN A 85 -5.78 -21.27 -6.05
CA ASN A 85 -4.71 -21.58 -7.03
C ASN A 85 -4.92 -20.94 -8.40
N LEU A 86 -5.39 -19.68 -8.44
CA LEU A 86 -5.67 -18.96 -9.69
C LEU A 86 -4.39 -18.60 -10.49
N GLU A 87 -3.22 -19.05 -10.05
CA GLU A 87 -2.01 -19.08 -10.86
C GLU A 87 -2.08 -20.14 -11.98
N HIS A 88 -2.97 -21.13 -11.87
CA HIS A 88 -3.24 -22.10 -12.92
C HIS A 88 -4.56 -21.79 -13.63
N ASN A 89 -4.43 -21.39 -14.89
CA ASN A 89 -5.56 -21.29 -15.81
C ASN A 89 -6.00 -22.72 -16.18
N TYR A 90 -7.05 -23.26 -15.54
CA TYR A 90 -7.65 -24.56 -15.88
C TYR A 90 -8.51 -24.50 -17.15
N GLY A 91 -8.18 -23.59 -18.08
CA GLY A 91 -8.82 -23.51 -19.39
C GLY A 91 -8.51 -24.77 -20.18
N HIS A 92 -9.33 -25.81 -20.01
CA HIS A 92 -9.50 -26.84 -21.02
C HIS A 92 -10.07 -26.13 -22.25
N GLY A 93 -9.17 -25.68 -23.11
CA GLY A 93 -9.52 -25.25 -24.45
C GLY A 93 -10.09 -26.44 -25.20
N GLU A 94 -11.37 -26.73 -24.99
CA GLU A 94 -12.13 -27.43 -26.01
C GLU A 94 -12.19 -26.51 -27.22
N LYS A 95 -11.43 -26.87 -28.24
CA LYS A 95 -11.69 -26.43 -29.60
C LYS A 95 -13.04 -27.03 -30.00
N THR A 96 -14.05 -26.20 -30.12
CA THR A 96 -15.19 -26.47 -31.02
C THR A 96 -14.96 -25.75 -32.33
#